data_AF-F4PBF7-F1
#
_entry.id   AF-F4PBF7-F1
#
_cell.length_a   1.000
_cell.length_b   1.000
_cell.length_c   1.000
_cell.angle_alpha   90.00
_cell.angle_beta   90.00
_cell.angle_gamma   90.00
#
_symmetry.space_group_name_H-M   'P 1'
#
loop_
_entity.id
_entity.type
_entity.pdbx_description
1 polymer ?
#
loop_
_entity_poly.entity_id
_entity_poly.type
_entity_poly.pdbx_seq_one_letter_code
_entity_poly.pdbx_strand_id
1 'polypeptide(L)'
;MLGSSDTKTVDTMDSFLLVVGAKKEWPDSAVPQILCEAGCLLKKRLAAGKNTPVLAVLTNGTDFRFFAIDTDGVVYASTKKMLELGNDRTYKTSTSLSEILRWFTWFMTAIKSVSPRASSEDLTDTMIADSLTQLRECFGPKFPIQNKKAKIEK
;
A
#
# COMPACT_ATOMS: atom_id res chain seq x y z
N MET A 1 48.95 -8.40 5.01
CA MET A 1 47.61 -8.16 5.56
C MET A 1 46.67 -7.92 4.39
N LEU A 2 45.90 -8.94 4.00
CA LEU A 2 44.87 -8.82 2.97
C LEU A 2 43.67 -8.11 3.61
N GLY A 3 43.45 -6.86 3.23
CA GLY A 3 42.28 -6.11 3.66
C GLY A 3 41.03 -6.77 3.09
N SER A 4 40.23 -7.38 3.95
CA SER A 4 38.84 -7.71 3.66
C SER A 4 38.16 -6.39 3.33
N SER A 5 37.86 -6.15 2.05
CA SER A 5 36.83 -5.17 1.73
C SER A 5 35.55 -5.82 2.19
N ASP A 6 35.04 -5.41 3.35
CA ASP A 6 33.67 -5.67 3.71
C ASP A 6 32.82 -5.13 2.57
N THR A 7 32.37 -6.02 1.68
CA THR A 7 31.23 -5.75 0.82
C THR A 7 30.14 -5.38 1.78
N LYS A 8 29.88 -4.08 1.96
CA LYS A 8 28.70 -3.59 2.65
C LYS A 8 27.54 -4.32 1.99
N THR A 9 27.02 -5.32 2.68
CA THR A 9 25.77 -5.96 2.31
C THR A 9 24.79 -4.82 2.13
N VAL A 10 24.02 -4.86 1.06
CA VAL A 10 22.94 -3.90 0.77
C VAL A 10 21.80 -4.18 1.77
N ASP A 11 22.12 -4.19 3.06
CA ASP A 11 21.24 -4.50 4.20
C ASP A 11 20.42 -3.27 4.63
N THR A 12 20.53 -2.18 3.88
CA THR A 12 20.06 -0.86 4.33
C THR A 12 19.30 -0.07 3.27
N MET A 13 18.98 -0.65 2.10
CA MET A 13 18.08 0.03 1.16
C MET A 13 16.61 -0.24 1.54
N ASP A 14 16.18 0.62 2.44
CA ASP A 14 14.89 1.27 2.54
C ASP A 14 13.63 0.41 2.75
N SER A 15 13.01 0.75 3.87
CA SER A 15 11.78 0.21 4.44
C SER A 15 10.52 0.76 3.77
N PHE A 16 10.64 1.44 2.62
CA PHE A 16 9.49 2.06 1.97
C PHE A 16 8.53 1.00 1.47
N LEU A 17 7.31 1.06 2.01
CA LEU A 17 6.18 0.19 1.70
C LEU A 17 4.97 0.98 1.20
N LEU A 18 5.06 2.31 1.23
CA LEU A 18 3.98 3.20 0.88
C LEU A 18 4.45 4.29 -0.05
N VAL A 19 3.66 4.52 -1.09
CA VAL A 19 3.74 5.70 -1.93
C VAL A 19 2.52 6.58 -1.64
N VAL A 20 2.75 7.87 -1.38
CA VAL A 20 1.67 8.83 -1.17
C VAL A 20 1.67 9.84 -2.31
N GLY A 21 0.63 9.80 -3.14
CA GLY A 21 0.35 10.82 -4.13
C GLY A 21 -0.55 11.90 -3.54
N ALA A 22 0.04 13.01 -3.10
CA ALA A 22 -0.71 14.18 -2.66
C ALA A 22 -0.96 15.11 -3.86
N LYS A 23 -2.23 15.45 -4.11
CA LYS A 23 -2.65 16.28 -5.26
C LYS A 23 -3.80 17.20 -4.85
N LYS A 24 -3.74 18.50 -5.18
CA LYS A 24 -4.76 19.50 -4.80
C LYS A 24 -6.15 19.15 -5.34
N GLU A 25 -6.21 18.83 -6.62
CA GLU A 25 -7.36 18.22 -7.29
C GLU A 25 -6.79 17.03 -8.05
N TRP A 26 -7.38 15.84 -7.89
CA TRP A 26 -6.87 14.66 -8.57
C TRP A 26 -7.92 14.03 -9.48
N PRO A 27 -7.76 14.18 -10.80
CA PRO A 27 -8.51 13.38 -11.77
C PRO A 27 -8.14 11.89 -11.66
N ASP A 28 -8.97 11.01 -12.22
CA ASP A 28 -8.64 9.58 -12.33
C ASP A 28 -7.32 9.35 -13.13
N SER A 29 -6.84 10.35 -13.88
CA SER A 29 -5.53 10.33 -14.54
C SER A 29 -4.32 10.41 -13.59
N ALA A 30 -4.52 10.70 -12.29
CA ALA A 30 -3.47 10.57 -11.28
C ALA A 30 -3.26 9.11 -10.82
N VAL A 31 -4.21 8.21 -11.11
CA VAL A 31 -4.12 6.78 -10.75
C VAL A 31 -2.97 6.07 -11.48
N PRO A 32 -2.79 6.22 -12.81
CA PRO A 32 -1.62 5.66 -13.48
C PRO A 32 -0.27 6.13 -12.89
N GLN A 33 -0.19 7.39 -12.46
CA GLN A 33 1.04 7.93 -11.86
C GLN A 33 1.38 7.19 -10.55
N ILE A 34 0.42 7.12 -9.61
CA ILE A 34 0.67 6.51 -8.31
C ILE A 34 0.94 4.99 -8.43
N LEU A 35 0.27 4.31 -9.36
CA LEU A 35 0.51 2.89 -9.64
C LEU A 35 1.88 2.65 -10.29
N CYS A 36 2.36 3.57 -11.14
CA CYS A 36 3.71 3.49 -11.71
C CYS A 36 4.78 3.62 -10.62
N GLU A 37 4.62 4.59 -9.71
CA GLU A 37 5.53 4.79 -8.58
C GLU A 37 5.52 3.59 -7.63
N ALA A 38 4.34 3.07 -7.28
CA ALA A 38 4.19 1.88 -6.46
C ALA A 38 4.76 0.62 -7.13
N GLY A 39 4.56 0.44 -8.44
CA GLY A 39 5.12 -0.67 -9.21
C GLY A 39 6.65 -0.60 -9.30
N CYS A 40 7.21 0.60 -9.48
CA CYS A 40 8.66 0.82 -9.42
C CYS A 40 9.22 0.43 -8.05
N LEU A 41 8.52 0.78 -6.96
CA LEU A 41 8.90 0.41 -5.61
C LEU A 41 8.82 -1.11 -5.40
N LEU A 42 7.75 -1.77 -5.87
CA LEU A 42 7.62 -3.23 -5.79
C LEU A 42 8.79 -3.92 -6.48
N LYS A 43 9.15 -3.49 -7.70
CA LYS A 43 10.30 -4.03 -8.43
C LYS A 43 11.60 -3.93 -7.63
N LYS A 44 11.86 -2.78 -7.00
CA LYS A 44 13.04 -2.57 -6.15
C LYS A 44 13.02 -3.50 -4.93
N ARG A 45 11.85 -3.69 -4.30
CA ARG A 45 11.69 -4.57 -3.14
C ARG A 45 11.94 -6.04 -3.48
N LEU A 46 11.34 -6.52 -4.57
CA LEU A 46 11.55 -7.90 -5.04
C LEU A 46 13.02 -8.16 -5.40
N ALA A 47 13.69 -7.20 -6.06
CA ALA A 47 15.12 -7.29 -6.35
C ALA A 47 16.00 -7.33 -5.08
N ALA A 48 15.51 -6.77 -3.97
CA ALA A 48 16.15 -6.83 -2.65
C ALA A 48 15.72 -8.06 -1.81
N GLY A 49 15.01 -9.03 -2.39
CA GLY A 49 14.54 -10.23 -1.70
C GLY A 49 13.36 -9.99 -0.72
N LYS A 50 12.72 -8.83 -0.77
CA LYS A 50 11.62 -8.46 0.13
C LYS A 50 10.26 -8.86 -0.48
N ASN A 51 9.74 -10.02 -0.10
CA ASN A 51 8.48 -10.57 -0.61
C ASN A 51 7.25 -10.03 0.13
N THR A 52 6.94 -8.75 -0.08
CA THR A 52 5.77 -8.10 0.57
C THR A 52 5.06 -7.11 -0.34
N PRO A 53 3.76 -6.88 -0.09
CA PRO A 53 2.99 -5.93 -0.89
C PRO A 53 3.52 -4.50 -0.75
N VAL A 54 3.30 -3.70 -1.79
CA VAL A 54 3.47 -2.24 -1.76
C VAL A 54 2.10 -1.60 -1.68
N LEU A 55 1.95 -0.64 -0.78
CA LEU A 55 0.74 0.13 -0.59
C LEU A 55 0.89 1.50 -1.27
N ALA A 56 -0.23 2.06 -1.71
CA ALA A 56 -0.25 3.39 -2.26
C ALA A 56 -1.51 4.14 -1.82
N VAL A 57 -1.38 5.45 -1.60
CA VAL A 57 -2.48 6.33 -1.23
C VAL A 57 -2.48 7.52 -2.15
N LEU A 58 -3.62 7.80 -2.78
CA LEU A 58 -3.88 9.02 -3.54
C LEU A 58 -4.83 9.90 -2.74
N THR A 59 -4.44 11.13 -2.44
CA THR A 59 -5.23 12.02 -1.59
C THR A 59 -5.06 13.52 -1.89
N ASN A 60 -6.09 14.30 -1.60
CA ASN A 60 -6.03 15.78 -1.51
C ASN A 60 -6.13 16.29 -0.05
N GLY A 61 -6.12 15.38 0.93
CA GLY A 61 -6.31 15.67 2.36
C GLY A 61 -7.73 15.44 2.87
N THR A 62 -8.73 15.38 1.98
CA THR A 62 -10.13 15.08 2.33
C THR A 62 -10.64 13.81 1.65
N ASP A 63 -10.21 13.56 0.42
CA ASP A 63 -10.54 12.37 -0.35
C ASP A 63 -9.34 11.44 -0.36
N PHE A 64 -9.60 10.15 -0.15
CA PHE A 64 -8.59 9.11 -0.12
C PHE A 64 -8.99 7.99 -1.08
N ARG A 65 -8.02 7.49 -1.83
CA ARG A 65 -8.13 6.22 -2.53
C ARG A 65 -6.88 5.41 -2.25
N PHE A 66 -7.10 4.21 -1.74
CA PHE A 66 -6.05 3.30 -1.31
C PHE A 66 -5.82 2.23 -2.36
N PHE A 67 -4.58 1.79 -2.48
CA PHE A 67 -4.16 0.74 -3.37
C PHE A 67 -3.21 -0.20 -2.64
N ALA A 68 -3.24 -1.47 -3.01
CA ALA A 68 -2.24 -2.46 -2.64
C ALA A 68 -1.78 -3.18 -3.91
N ILE A 69 -0.49 -3.40 -4.06
CA ILE A 69 0.10 -4.23 -5.11
C ILE A 69 0.74 -5.42 -4.41
N ASP A 70 0.23 -6.63 -4.64
CA ASP A 70 0.84 -7.82 -4.07
C ASP A 70 2.16 -8.20 -4.76
N THR A 71 2.81 -9.24 -4.24
CA THR A 71 4.10 -9.74 -4.74
C THR A 71 4.02 -10.28 -6.16
N ASP A 72 2.83 -10.66 -6.62
CA ASP A 72 2.58 -11.15 -7.98
C ASP A 72 2.26 -9.98 -8.94
N GLY A 73 2.20 -8.74 -8.43
CA GLY A 73 1.89 -7.54 -9.19
C GLY A 73 0.41 -7.28 -9.37
N VAL A 74 -0.48 -8.00 -8.66
CA VAL A 74 -1.93 -7.75 -8.72
C VAL A 74 -2.24 -6.48 -7.94
N VAL A 75 -2.95 -5.57 -8.60
CA VAL A 75 -3.37 -4.29 -8.01
C VAL A 75 -4.77 -4.42 -7.45
N TYR A 76 -4.91 -4.12 -6.17
CA TYR A 76 -6.17 -3.97 -5.48
C TYR A 76 -6.42 -2.49 -5.16
N ALA A 77 -7.66 -2.04 -5.29
CA ALA A 77 -8.02 -0.63 -5.11
C ALA A 77 -9.28 -0.48 -4.26
N SER A 78 -9.27 0.48 -3.34
CA SER A 78 -10.49 0.88 -2.63
C SER A 78 -11.43 1.69 -3.53
N THR A 79 -12.70 1.77 -3.13
CA THR A 79 -13.53 2.91 -3.52
C THR A 79 -12.94 4.21 -2.96
N LYS A 80 -13.30 5.36 -3.54
CA LYS A 80 -12.95 6.66 -2.94
C LYS A 80 -13.61 6.76 -1.55
N LYS A 81 -12.86 7.27 -0.57
CA LYS A 81 -13.29 7.48 0.82
C LYS A 81 -13.15 8.96 1.14
N MET A 82 -14.25 9.58 1.52
CA MET A 82 -14.28 11.00 1.87
C MET A 82 -14.19 11.15 3.38
N LEU A 83 -13.21 11.90 3.85
CA LEU A 83 -13.04 12.30 5.23
C LEU A 83 -13.96 13.47 5.52
N GLU A 84 -15.00 13.22 6.31
CA GLU A 84 -15.96 14.23 6.71
C GLU A 84 -15.39 15.14 7.81
N LEU A 85 -15.43 16.44 7.54
CA LEU A 85 -15.05 17.48 8.50
C LEU A 85 -16.30 18.08 9.15
N GLY A 86 -16.23 18.32 10.45
CA GLY A 86 -17.19 19.11 11.19
C GLY A 86 -17.09 20.60 10.85
N ASN A 87 -18.09 21.37 11.28
CA ASN A 87 -18.12 22.83 11.07
C ASN A 87 -16.97 23.54 11.79
N ASP A 88 -16.45 22.93 12.86
CA ASP A 88 -15.27 23.30 13.63
C ASP A 88 -13.95 22.76 13.02
N ARG A 89 -14.01 22.13 11.85
CA ARG A 89 -12.91 21.45 11.16
C ARG A 89 -12.33 20.24 11.92
N THR A 90 -13.04 19.70 12.90
CA THR A 90 -12.65 18.43 13.54
C THR A 90 -13.13 17.25 12.71
N TYR A 91 -12.47 16.09 12.86
CA TYR A 91 -12.90 14.87 12.19
C TYR A 91 -14.19 14.37 12.81
N LYS A 92 -15.21 14.15 11.99
CA LYS A 92 -16.42 13.47 12.45
C LYS A 92 -16.21 11.97 12.43
N THR A 93 -16.61 11.32 13.52
CA THR A 93 -16.72 9.87 13.56
C THR A 93 -17.70 9.44 12.47
N SER A 94 -17.20 8.78 11.45
CA SER A 94 -17.93 8.37 10.25
C SER A 94 -17.40 7.02 9.79
N THR A 95 -18.21 6.26 9.04
CA THR A 95 -17.78 5.00 8.44
C THR A 95 -16.54 5.19 7.58
N SER A 96 -16.47 6.30 6.82
CA SER A 96 -15.29 6.63 6.00
C SER A 96 -14.03 6.84 6.83
N LEU A 97 -14.11 7.54 7.97
CA LEU A 97 -12.97 7.71 8.88
C LEU A 97 -12.49 6.36 9.42
N SER A 98 -13.41 5.50 9.88
CA SER A 98 -13.05 4.16 10.37
C SER A 98 -12.38 3.31 9.29
N GLU A 99 -12.84 3.39 8.04
CA GLU A 99 -12.21 2.68 6.93
C GLU A 99 -10.83 3.25 6.56
N ILE A 100 -10.67 4.58 6.54
CA ILE A 100 -9.38 5.25 6.33
C ILE A 100 -8.38 4.80 7.39
N LEU A 101 -8.77 4.83 8.67
CA LEU A 101 -7.93 4.39 9.78
C LEU A 101 -7.57 2.91 9.67
N ARG A 102 -8.54 2.05 9.31
CA ARG A 102 -8.29 0.62 9.08
C ARG A 102 -7.23 0.38 8.01
N TRP A 103 -7.26 1.14 6.92
CA TRP A 103 -6.24 1.08 5.87
C TRP A 103 -4.84 1.48 6.37
N PHE A 104 -4.75 2.54 7.16
CA PHE A 104 -3.48 2.92 7.80
C PHE A 104 -3.01 1.88 8.82
N THR A 105 -3.92 1.25 9.56
CA THR A 105 -3.57 0.13 10.46
C THR A 105 -2.95 -1.02 9.67
N TRP A 106 -3.56 -1.44 8.56
CA TRP A 106 -2.96 -2.50 7.74
C TRP A 106 -1.59 -2.10 7.16
N PHE A 107 -1.41 -0.84 6.76
CA PHE A 107 -0.10 -0.34 6.34
C PHE A 107 0.95 -0.49 7.45
N MET A 108 0.64 -0.02 8.66
CA MET A 108 1.55 -0.10 9.80
C MET A 108 1.86 -1.55 10.18
N THR A 109 0.87 -2.46 10.10
CA THR A 109 1.11 -3.89 10.35
C THR A 109 2.01 -4.52 9.30
N ALA A 110 1.81 -4.20 8.01
CA ALA A 110 2.68 -4.67 6.93
C ALA A 110 4.11 -4.12 7.03
N ILE A 111 4.30 -2.91 7.57
CA ILE A 111 5.64 -2.38 7.89
C ILE A 111 6.29 -3.19 8.99
N LYS A 112 5.59 -3.42 10.10
CA LYS A 112 6.14 -4.18 11.23
C LYS A 112 6.58 -5.58 10.82
N SER A 113 5.80 -6.26 9.97
CA SER A 113 6.12 -7.62 9.54
C SER A 113 7.41 -7.73 8.73
N VAL A 114 7.88 -6.65 8.10
CA VAL A 114 9.10 -6.66 7.28
C VAL A 114 10.23 -5.79 7.83
N SER A 115 9.89 -4.88 8.73
CA SER A 115 10.83 -3.99 9.38
C SER A 115 10.38 -3.82 10.83
N PRO A 116 10.60 -4.83 11.69
CA PRO A 116 10.22 -4.76 13.11
C PRO A 116 10.83 -3.54 13.81
N ARG A 117 12.04 -3.12 13.37
CA ARG A 117 12.73 -1.92 13.88
C ARG A 117 12.07 -0.59 13.50
N ALA A 118 11.15 -0.57 12.53
CA ALA A 118 10.44 0.62 12.08
C ALA A 118 9.23 0.96 12.97
N SER A 119 8.93 0.18 14.01
CA SER A 119 7.88 0.48 14.96
C SER A 119 8.22 0.02 16.38
N SER A 120 7.71 0.75 17.37
CA SER A 120 8.01 0.53 18.79
C SER A 120 6.97 -0.33 19.52
N GLU A 121 5.85 -0.72 18.89
CA GLU A 121 4.89 -1.61 19.55
C GLU A 121 5.09 -3.07 19.15
N ASP A 122 5.14 -3.94 20.17
CA ASP A 122 5.11 -5.40 20.03
C ASP A 122 3.77 -5.86 19.45
N LEU A 123 3.77 -6.29 18.19
CA LEU A 123 2.69 -7.09 17.62
C LEU A 123 3.10 -8.56 17.61
N THR A 124 2.20 -9.44 17.99
CA THR A 124 2.43 -10.88 17.88
C THR A 124 2.36 -11.33 16.42
N ASP A 125 3.04 -12.42 16.07
CA ASP A 125 3.02 -13.01 14.72
C ASP A 125 1.59 -13.31 14.25
N THR A 126 0.70 -13.68 15.16
CA THR A 126 -0.72 -13.92 14.90
C THR A 126 -1.43 -12.64 14.43
N MET A 127 -1.22 -11.51 15.11
CA MET A 127 -1.83 -10.23 14.73
C MET A 127 -1.36 -9.75 13.35
N ILE A 128 -0.11 -10.06 12.99
CA ILE A 128 0.46 -9.77 11.67
C ILE A 128 -0.20 -10.63 10.60
N ALA A 129 -0.26 -11.95 10.81
CA ALA A 129 -0.86 -12.89 9.87
C ALA A 129 -2.35 -12.59 9.63
N ASP A 130 -3.09 -12.30 10.70
CA ASP A 130 -4.51 -11.94 10.63
C ASP A 130 -4.73 -10.64 9.86
N SER A 131 -3.89 -9.62 10.09
CA SER A 131 -3.98 -8.34 9.37
C SER A 131 -3.70 -8.49 7.87
N LEU A 132 -2.69 -9.29 7.50
CA LEU A 132 -2.38 -9.57 6.09
C LEU A 132 -3.48 -10.39 5.42
N THR A 133 -4.11 -11.30 6.16
CA THR A 133 -5.25 -12.09 5.69
C THR A 133 -6.48 -11.20 5.49
N GLN A 134 -6.82 -10.36 6.48
CA GLN A 134 -7.92 -9.39 6.36
C GLN A 134 -7.69 -8.39 5.23
N LEU A 135 -6.45 -7.95 5.01
CA LEU A 135 -6.11 -7.08 3.88
C LEU A 135 -6.42 -7.81 2.56
N ARG A 136 -6.03 -9.08 2.41
CA ARG A 136 -6.36 -9.90 1.24
C ARG A 136 -7.87 -10.10 1.07
N GLU A 137 -8.60 -10.35 2.16
CA GLU A 137 -10.05 -10.56 2.14
C GLU A 137 -10.84 -9.29 1.85
N CYS A 138 -10.38 -8.13 2.34
CA CYS A 138 -11.02 -6.84 2.11
C CYS A 138 -10.97 -6.38 0.65
N PHE A 139 -10.15 -7.03 -0.18
CA PHE A 139 -10.14 -6.81 -1.62
C PHE A 139 -11.04 -7.75 -2.41
N GLY A 140 -11.80 -8.61 -1.74
CA GLY A 140 -12.76 -9.51 -2.36
C GLY A 140 -12.09 -10.61 -3.20
N PRO A 141 -12.90 -11.56 -3.73
CA PRO A 141 -12.37 -12.69 -4.47
C PRO A 141 -11.55 -12.21 -5.66
N LYS A 142 -10.39 -12.85 -5.85
CA LYS A 142 -9.54 -12.74 -7.03
C LYS A 142 -10.37 -13.06 -8.27
N PHE A 143 -11.10 -12.10 -8.82
CA PHE A 143 -11.44 -12.16 -10.22
C PHE A 143 -10.09 -12.05 -10.92
N PRO A 144 -9.60 -13.13 -11.58
CA PRO A 144 -8.54 -12.91 -12.54
C PRO A 144 -9.08 -11.84 -13.47
N ILE A 145 -8.25 -10.87 -13.85
CA ILE A 145 -8.51 -10.09 -15.05
C ILE A 145 -8.59 -11.15 -16.16
N GLN A 146 -9.79 -11.69 -16.41
CA GLN A 146 -10.04 -12.46 -17.59
C GLN A 146 -9.80 -11.46 -18.70
N ASN A 147 -8.70 -11.65 -19.42
CA ASN A 147 -8.42 -11.01 -20.69
C ASN A 147 -9.58 -11.32 -21.65
N LYS A 148 -10.72 -10.67 -21.46
CA LYS A 148 -11.69 -10.47 -22.53
C LYS A 148 -11.04 -9.43 -23.43
N LYS A 149 -10.17 -9.93 -24.33
CA LYS A 149 -9.86 -9.21 -25.56
C LYS A 149 -11.21 -8.79 -26.14
N ALA A 150 -11.47 -7.49 -26.17
CA ALA A 150 -12.63 -6.96 -26.87
C ALA A 150 -12.53 -7.47 -28.32
N LYS A 151 -13.47 -8.33 -28.72
CA LYS A 151 -13.65 -8.65 -30.13
C LYS A 151 -14.13 -7.37 -30.79
N ILE A 152 -13.27 -6.77 -31.60
CA ILE A 152 -13.68 -5.76 -32.56
C ILE A 152 -14.42 -6.53 -33.65
N GLU A 153 -15.75 -6.38 -33.71
CA GLU A 153 -16.53 -6.84 -34.85
C GLU A 153 -16.16 -5.97 -36.06
N LYS A 154 -15.90 -6.63 -37.19
CA LYS A 154 -15.66 -6.01 -38.50
C LYS A 154 -16.98 -5.75 -39.19
#